data_AF-A0A516WC23-F1
#
_entry.id   AF-A0A516WC23-F1
#
_cell.length_a   1.000
_cell.length_b   1.000
_cell.length_c   1.000
_cell.angle_alpha   90.00
_cell.angle_beta   90.00
_cell.angle_gamma   90.00
#
_symmetry.space_group_name_H-M   'P 1'
#
loop_
_entity.id
_entity.type
_entity.pdbx_description
1 polymer ?
#
loop_
_entity_poly.entity_id
_entity_poly.type
_entity_poly.pdbx_seq_one_letter_code
_entity_poly.pdbx_strand_id
1 'polypeptide(L)'
;MEHALHLCRLARARQHRRRRRQPATAGDIESLAGPPHSDEPANGPGRAPRQRIGAQAETRAATLLQKQGMRLIARNLRCRLGEIDLVMLDAQTLVFVEVRHRNHARYGSAADSITRHKQLRLIRAARYFLPRLNARLQLSAALACRFDVVLEDAATTPVWIRQAFECPSD
;
A
#
# COMPACT_ATOMS: atom_id res chain seq x y z
N MET A 1 -8.53 -13.78 -19.40
CA MET A 1 -7.39 -13.29 -18.59
C MET A 1 -7.06 -11.81 -18.86
N GLU A 2 -7.74 -11.13 -19.80
CA GLU A 2 -7.52 -9.71 -20.13
C GLU A 2 -8.39 -8.70 -19.35
N HIS A 3 -9.45 -9.15 -18.66
CA HIS A 3 -10.39 -8.22 -18.00
C HIS A 3 -9.85 -7.55 -16.72
N ALA A 4 -8.83 -8.11 -16.07
CA ALA A 4 -8.25 -7.52 -14.85
C ALA A 4 -7.47 -6.21 -15.14
N LEU A 5 -7.13 -5.95 -16.41
CA LEU A 5 -6.29 -4.83 -16.83
C LEU A 5 -7.08 -3.63 -17.37
N HIS A 6 -8.36 -3.79 -17.71
CA HIS A 6 -9.17 -2.68 -18.22
C HIS A 6 -9.62 -1.71 -17.11
N LEU A 7 -9.61 -2.13 -15.85
CA LEU A 7 -10.32 -1.45 -14.74
C LEU A 7 -9.49 -0.43 -13.94
N CYS A 8 -8.21 -0.21 -14.27
CA CYS A 8 -7.47 0.96 -13.76
C CYS A 8 -8.02 2.30 -14.28
N ARG A 9 -8.92 2.30 -15.28
CA ARG A 9 -9.36 3.51 -16.00
C ARG A 9 -10.50 4.31 -15.34
N LEU A 10 -11.14 3.84 -14.27
CA LEU A 10 -12.39 4.46 -13.76
C LEU A 10 -12.29 5.21 -12.41
N ALA A 11 -11.09 5.47 -11.87
CA ALA A 11 -10.91 6.18 -10.59
C ALA A 11 -11.18 7.71 -10.64
N ARG A 12 -11.94 8.20 -11.64
CA ARG A 12 -12.31 9.61 -11.80
C ARG A 12 -13.76 9.82 -11.33
N ALA A 13 -13.92 10.74 -10.37
CA ALA A 13 -15.17 11.31 -9.84
C ALA A 13 -15.84 10.59 -8.64
N ARG A 14 -15.73 11.24 -7.46
CA ARG A 14 -16.63 11.29 -6.26
C ARG A 14 -15.78 11.60 -5.01
N GLN A 15 -15.12 12.75 -4.93
CA GLN A 15 -15.64 14.05 -4.45
C GLN A 15 -16.01 14.05 -2.96
N HIS A 16 -15.14 14.64 -2.14
CA HIS A 16 -15.33 15.49 -0.93
C HIS A 16 -16.66 15.53 -0.15
N ARG A 17 -17.45 14.46 -0.09
CA ARG A 17 -18.68 14.42 0.72
C ARG A 17 -18.92 13.01 1.26
N ARG A 18 -18.54 12.77 2.52
CA ARG A 18 -19.50 12.58 3.63
C ARG A 18 -18.80 12.01 4.86
N ARG A 19 -18.92 12.81 5.92
CA ARG A 19 -18.76 12.46 7.33
C ARG A 19 -19.61 11.24 7.71
N ARG A 20 -19.09 10.52 8.72
CA ARG A 20 -19.78 9.58 9.63
C ARG A 20 -20.35 8.30 8.99
N ARG A 21 -19.66 7.18 9.24
CA ARG A 21 -20.15 6.04 10.03
C ARG A 21 -19.01 5.07 10.36
N GLN A 22 -19.11 4.46 11.55
CA GLN A 22 -18.09 3.68 12.25
C GLN A 22 -17.70 2.37 11.53
N PRO A 23 -16.47 1.85 11.71
CA PRO A 23 -16.10 0.52 11.23
C PRO A 23 -16.53 -0.58 12.21
N ALA A 24 -16.97 -1.71 11.64
CA ALA A 24 -17.20 -2.96 12.34
C ALA A 24 -15.88 -3.66 12.68
N THR A 25 -15.93 -4.49 13.73
CA THR A 25 -14.85 -4.97 14.59
C THR A 25 -13.85 -5.91 13.94
N ALA A 26 -12.63 -5.87 14.50
CA ALA A 26 -11.50 -6.72 14.19
C ALA A 26 -11.66 -8.12 14.81
N GLY A 27 -11.74 -9.13 13.96
CA GLY A 27 -11.55 -10.53 14.30
C GLY A 27 -11.01 -11.24 13.07
N ASP A 28 -9.96 -12.03 13.25
CA ASP A 28 -9.48 -13.06 12.30
C ASP A 28 -8.62 -12.56 11.11
N ILE A 29 -7.50 -11.86 11.40
CA ILE A 29 -6.64 -11.20 10.38
C ILE A 29 -5.31 -11.93 10.08
N GLU A 30 -4.88 -12.92 10.87
CA GLU A 30 -3.48 -13.37 10.92
C GLU A 30 -2.93 -14.24 9.75
N SER A 31 -3.75 -14.88 8.91
CA SER A 31 -3.26 -16.00 8.08
C SER A 31 -2.73 -15.68 6.66
N LEU A 32 -2.44 -14.41 6.33
CA LEU A 32 -1.92 -14.03 4.99
C LEU A 32 -0.59 -13.26 5.01
N ALA A 33 -0.06 -12.95 6.20
CA ALA A 33 1.38 -12.80 6.33
C ALA A 33 2.00 -14.18 6.05
N GLY A 34 3.09 -14.25 5.29
CA GLY A 34 3.98 -15.41 5.46
C GLY A 34 4.35 -15.51 6.95
N PRO A 35 4.73 -16.69 7.45
CA PRO A 35 5.11 -16.81 8.86
C PRO A 35 6.12 -15.70 9.21
N PRO A 36 6.01 -15.00 10.37
CA PRO A 36 7.24 -14.53 10.98
C PRO A 36 8.08 -15.79 11.15
N HIS A 37 9.32 -15.78 10.66
CA HIS A 37 10.24 -16.89 10.90
C HIS A 37 10.09 -17.33 12.36
N SER A 38 9.74 -18.60 12.54
CA SER A 38 9.76 -19.28 13.81
C SER A 38 11.18 -19.22 14.34
N ASP A 39 11.40 -18.45 15.40
CA ASP A 39 12.55 -18.61 16.28
C ASP A 39 12.01 -18.72 17.71
N GLU A 40 12.22 -19.90 18.30
CA GLU A 40 12.42 -20.10 19.73
C GLU A 40 13.41 -19.05 20.32
N PRO A 41 13.44 -18.83 21.64
CA PRO A 41 13.94 -17.58 22.22
C PRO A 41 15.45 -17.44 22.05
N ALA A 42 15.87 -16.73 21.00
CA ALA A 42 17.23 -16.27 20.84
C ALA A 42 17.40 -14.90 21.52
N ASN A 43 18.01 -14.93 22.69
CA ASN A 43 18.76 -13.81 23.25
C ASN A 43 19.77 -13.30 22.17
N GLY A 44 19.44 -12.26 21.40
CA GLY A 44 20.23 -11.79 20.23
C GLY A 44 19.86 -10.35 19.79
N PRO A 45 20.78 -9.62 19.11
CA PRO A 45 20.85 -8.15 19.17
C PRO A 45 19.69 -7.47 18.45
N GLY A 46 19.20 -6.36 19.02
CA GLY A 46 18.02 -5.63 18.56
C GLY A 46 18.03 -5.28 17.05
N ARG A 47 16.85 -5.37 16.45
CA ARG A 47 16.55 -5.04 15.03
C ARG A 47 17.36 -3.83 14.53
N ALA A 48 18.08 -3.99 13.42
CA ALA A 48 18.97 -2.96 12.89
C ALA A 48 18.24 -1.61 12.73
N PRO A 49 18.86 -0.46 13.07
CA PRO A 49 18.19 0.85 13.11
C PRO A 49 17.40 1.22 11.86
N ARG A 50 17.91 0.89 10.65
CA ARG A 50 17.23 1.17 9.37
C ARG A 50 15.91 0.40 9.22
N GLN A 51 15.82 -0.84 9.72
CA GLN A 51 14.60 -1.63 9.66
C GLN A 51 13.53 -1.09 10.62
N ARG A 52 13.95 -0.53 11.76
CA ARG A 52 13.05 0.13 12.73
C ARG A 52 12.46 1.43 12.16
N ILE A 53 13.29 2.22 11.46
CA ILE A 53 12.86 3.45 10.78
C ILE A 53 11.82 3.12 9.70
N GLY A 54 12.05 2.10 8.87
CA GLY A 54 11.09 1.66 7.85
C GLY A 54 9.72 1.25 8.44
N ALA A 55 9.72 0.41 9.48
CA ALA A 55 8.48 -0.03 10.11
C ALA A 55 7.68 1.12 10.78
N GLN A 56 8.38 2.11 11.35
CA GLN A 56 7.72 3.30 11.89
C GLN A 56 7.13 4.18 10.79
N ALA A 57 7.85 4.33 9.67
CA ALA A 57 7.37 5.08 8.51
C ALA A 57 6.10 4.45 7.93
N GLU A 58 6.09 3.12 7.73
CA GLU A 58 4.90 2.37 7.29
C GLU A 58 3.72 2.53 8.25
N THR A 59 3.98 2.53 9.56
CA THR A 59 2.95 2.71 10.58
C THR A 59 2.34 4.10 10.50
N ARG A 60 3.17 5.16 10.41
CA ARG A 60 2.69 6.54 10.25
C ARG A 60 1.90 6.72 8.95
N ALA A 61 2.38 6.13 7.85
CA ALA A 61 1.69 6.15 6.56
C ALA A 61 0.32 5.47 6.64
N ALA A 62 0.24 4.27 7.21
CA ALA A 62 -1.03 3.58 7.41
C ALA A 62 -1.99 4.38 8.28
N THR A 63 -1.52 4.96 9.39
CA THR A 63 -2.33 5.82 10.26
C THR A 63 -2.87 7.04 9.51
N LEU A 64 -2.05 7.71 8.70
CA LEU A 64 -2.49 8.82 7.87
C LEU A 64 -3.63 8.41 6.95
N LEU A 65 -3.46 7.33 6.19
CA LEU A 65 -4.44 6.87 5.21
C LEU A 65 -5.74 6.36 5.87
N GLN A 66 -5.62 5.72 7.04
CA GLN A 66 -6.79 5.32 7.85
C GLN A 66 -7.57 6.54 8.36
N LYS A 67 -6.90 7.63 8.76
CA LYS A 67 -7.55 8.90 9.11
C LYS A 67 -8.28 9.53 7.92
N GLN A 68 -7.86 9.23 6.69
CA GLN A 68 -8.55 9.63 5.45
C GLN A 68 -9.72 8.69 5.09
N GLY A 69 -10.06 7.71 5.93
CA GLY A 69 -11.19 6.81 5.74
C GLY A 69 -10.88 5.54 4.96
N MET A 70 -9.62 5.28 4.63
CA MET A 70 -9.21 4.06 3.95
C MET A 70 -9.07 2.90 4.94
N ARG A 71 -9.38 1.68 4.51
CA ARG A 71 -9.19 0.48 5.33
C ARG A 71 -7.87 -0.21 4.99
N LEU A 72 -7.04 -0.48 5.99
CA LEU A 72 -5.82 -1.27 5.79
C LEU A 72 -6.19 -2.73 5.52
N ILE A 73 -5.68 -3.30 4.43
CA ILE A 73 -5.93 -4.67 3.99
C ILE A 73 -4.72 -5.57 4.25
N ALA A 74 -3.52 -5.08 3.93
CA ALA A 74 -2.27 -5.79 4.14
C ALA A 74 -1.08 -4.84 4.27
N ARG A 75 0.02 -5.35 4.84
CA ARG A 75 1.32 -4.69 4.91
C ARG A 75 2.40 -5.61 4.38
N ASN A 76 3.50 -5.05 3.88
CA ASN A 76 4.73 -5.77 3.53
C ASN A 76 4.50 -6.99 2.64
N LEU A 77 3.68 -6.86 1.61
CA LEU A 77 3.45 -7.94 0.65
C LEU A 77 4.68 -8.10 -0.23
N ARG A 78 5.29 -9.28 -0.21
CA ARG A 78 6.51 -9.59 -0.97
C ARG A 78 6.31 -10.79 -1.86
N CYS A 79 6.74 -10.68 -3.11
CA CYS A 79 6.83 -11.81 -4.03
C CYS A 79 8.10 -11.69 -4.87
N ARG A 80 8.40 -12.73 -5.67
CA ARG A 80 9.56 -12.72 -6.57
C ARG A 80 9.60 -11.56 -7.58
N LEU A 81 8.47 -10.89 -7.82
CA LEU A 81 8.34 -9.82 -8.80
C LEU A 81 8.50 -8.41 -8.20
N GLY A 82 8.37 -8.28 -6.89
CA GLY A 82 8.33 -6.98 -6.23
C GLY A 82 7.81 -7.04 -4.81
N GLU A 83 7.76 -5.87 -4.19
CA GLU A 83 7.22 -5.65 -2.86
C GLU A 83 6.18 -4.52 -2.90
N ILE A 84 5.24 -4.55 -1.96
CA ILE A 84 4.23 -3.53 -1.75
C ILE A 84 4.15 -3.27 -0.25
N ASP A 85 4.42 -2.04 0.16
CA ASP A 85 4.49 -1.69 1.58
C ASP A 85 3.11 -1.74 2.24
N LEU A 86 2.09 -1.13 1.63
CA LEU A 86 0.70 -1.18 2.13
C LEU A 86 -0.29 -1.49 1.01
N VAL A 87 -1.33 -2.25 1.36
CA VAL A 87 -2.55 -2.38 0.55
C VAL A 87 -3.69 -1.80 1.35
N MET A 88 -4.37 -0.82 0.77
CA MET A 88 -5.51 -0.14 1.35
C MET A 88 -6.76 -0.35 0.49
N LEU A 89 -7.93 -0.25 1.09
CA LEU A 89 -9.21 -0.21 0.40
C LEU A 89 -9.83 1.18 0.57
N ASP A 90 -10.02 1.87 -0.55
CA ASP A 90 -10.70 3.17 -0.66
C ASP A 90 -12.03 2.95 -1.39
N ALA A 91 -13.12 2.80 -0.62
CA ALA A 91 -14.42 2.33 -1.10
C ALA A 91 -14.31 1.02 -1.92
N GLN A 92 -14.39 1.09 -3.25
CA GLN A 92 -14.27 -0.04 -4.18
C GLN A 92 -12.95 0.00 -4.99
N THR A 93 -11.92 0.63 -4.44
CA THR A 93 -10.59 0.73 -5.07
C THR A 93 -9.56 0.08 -4.18
N LEU A 94 -8.84 -0.92 -4.70
CA LEU A 94 -7.61 -1.41 -4.06
C LEU A 94 -6.48 -0.43 -4.37
N VAL A 95 -5.83 0.04 -3.31
CA VAL A 95 -4.80 1.05 -3.39
C VAL A 95 -3.50 0.42 -2.91
N PHE A 96 -2.56 0.28 -3.83
CA PHE A 96 -1.21 -0.21 -3.55
C PHE A 96 -0.32 0.99 -3.26
N VAL A 97 0.27 1.02 -2.07
CA VAL A 97 1.00 2.19 -1.56
C VAL A 97 2.46 1.83 -1.35
N GLU A 98 3.34 2.66 -1.92
CA GLU A 98 4.75 2.70 -1.57
C GLU A 98 4.96 3.77 -0.48
N VAL A 99 5.71 3.44 0.57
CA VAL A 99 6.11 4.35 1.63
C VAL A 99 7.59 4.70 1.46
N ARG A 100 7.88 6.00 1.36
CA ARG A 100 9.25 6.49 1.17
C ARG A 100 9.67 7.41 2.27
N HIS A 101 10.72 7.02 2.98
CA HIS A 101 11.41 7.91 3.90
C HIS A 101 12.25 8.92 3.10
N ARG A 102 12.01 10.22 3.32
CA ARG A 102 12.84 11.31 2.80
C ARG A 102 13.89 11.65 3.84
N ASN A 103 15.17 11.54 3.47
CA ASN A 103 16.27 11.92 4.36
C ASN A 103 16.62 13.41 4.27
N HIS A 104 16.23 14.11 3.19
CA HIS A 104 16.42 15.55 3.01
C HIS A 104 15.33 16.17 2.13
N ALA A 105 14.94 17.41 2.44
CA ALA A 105 13.87 18.16 1.77
C ALA A 105 14.17 18.64 0.33
N ARG A 106 15.31 18.27 -0.25
CA ARG A 106 15.71 18.69 -1.61
C ARG A 106 15.55 17.53 -2.58
N TYR A 107 14.93 17.84 -3.73
CA TYR A 107 14.74 17.06 -4.96
C TYR A 107 13.41 16.31 -5.15
N GLY A 108 12.82 16.58 -6.33
CA GLY A 108 11.79 15.80 -7.03
C GLY A 108 10.35 15.97 -6.55
N SER A 109 9.41 16.03 -7.49
CA SER A 109 8.03 15.64 -7.20
C SER A 109 8.02 14.17 -6.74
N ALA A 110 7.03 13.73 -5.97
CA ALA A 110 7.03 12.32 -5.55
C ALA A 110 6.89 11.34 -6.71
N ALA A 111 6.31 11.78 -7.83
CA ALA A 111 6.31 11.03 -9.08
C ALA A 111 7.75 10.80 -9.58
N ASP A 112 8.62 11.81 -9.49
CA ASP A 112 10.05 11.69 -9.84
C ASP A 112 10.80 10.74 -8.87
N SER A 113 10.31 10.59 -7.63
CA SER A 113 10.92 9.71 -6.62
C SER A 113 10.62 8.21 -6.84
N ILE A 114 9.63 7.87 -7.69
CA ILE A 114 9.32 6.50 -8.09
C ILE A 114 9.76 6.29 -9.53
N THR A 115 10.98 5.79 -9.69
CA THR A 115 11.55 5.47 -11.00
C THR A 115 10.65 4.49 -11.77
N ARG A 116 10.69 4.55 -13.11
CA ARG A 116 9.95 3.61 -13.98
C ARG A 116 10.17 2.15 -13.60
N HIS A 117 11.38 1.78 -13.21
CA HIS A 117 11.69 0.43 -12.74
C HIS A 117 10.89 0.04 -11.49
N LYS A 118 10.76 0.95 -10.51
CA LYS A 118 9.95 0.71 -9.30
C LYS A 118 8.47 0.66 -9.60
N GLN A 119 7.96 1.52 -10.49
CA GLN A 119 6.58 1.46 -10.96
C GLN A 119 6.27 0.07 -11.54
N LEU A 120 7.14 -0.45 -12.42
CA LEU A 120 6.98 -1.77 -13.02
C LEU A 120 7.00 -2.91 -11.97
N ARG A 121 7.88 -2.85 -10.97
CA ARG A 121 7.90 -3.83 -9.86
C ARG A 121 6.60 -3.80 -9.06
N LEU A 122 6.11 -2.62 -8.70
CA LEU A 122 4.84 -2.43 -7.98
C LEU A 122 3.66 -2.98 -8.79
N ILE A 123 3.60 -2.69 -10.09
CA ILE A 123 2.55 -3.19 -10.99
C ILE A 123 2.58 -4.71 -11.08
N ARG A 124 3.77 -5.31 -11.25
CA ARG A 124 3.91 -6.76 -11.32
C ARG A 124 3.53 -7.44 -10.00
N ALA A 125 3.92 -6.86 -8.86
CA ALA A 125 3.52 -7.34 -7.56
C ALA A 125 2.00 -7.21 -7.35
N ALA A 126 1.40 -6.08 -7.73
CA ALA A 126 -0.04 -5.86 -7.63
C ALA A 126 -0.82 -6.90 -8.46
N ARG A 127 -0.40 -7.12 -9.72
CA ARG A 127 -0.98 -8.16 -10.60
C ARG A 127 -0.89 -9.55 -9.98
N TYR A 128 0.21 -9.86 -9.29
CA TYR A 128 0.39 -11.13 -8.59
C TYR A 128 -0.58 -11.31 -7.41
N PHE A 129 -0.78 -10.27 -6.59
CA PHE A 129 -1.62 -10.36 -5.41
C PHE A 129 -3.12 -10.13 -5.66
N LEU A 130 -3.49 -9.46 -6.75
CA LEU A 130 -4.87 -9.04 -7.01
C LEU A 130 -5.90 -10.18 -6.98
N PRO A 131 -5.67 -11.36 -7.60
CA PRO A 131 -6.63 -12.46 -7.54
C PRO A 131 -6.88 -12.95 -6.10
N ARG A 132 -5.81 -13.07 -5.31
CA ARG A 132 -5.89 -13.51 -3.89
C ARG A 132 -6.60 -12.47 -3.02
N LEU A 133 -6.34 -11.18 -3.26
CA LEU A 133 -7.01 -10.09 -2.55
C LEU A 133 -8.50 -10.01 -2.89
N ASN A 134 -8.87 -10.16 -4.16
CA ASN A 134 -10.28 -10.18 -4.58
C ASN A 134 -11.04 -11.34 -3.95
N ALA A 135 -10.45 -12.54 -3.96
CA ALA A 135 -11.03 -13.71 -3.31
C ALA A 135 -11.18 -13.50 -1.78
N ARG A 136 -10.14 -12.98 -1.11
CA ARG A 136 -10.17 -12.69 0.34
C ARG A 136 -11.29 -11.71 0.70
N LEU A 137 -11.49 -10.69 -0.12
CA LEU A 137 -12.48 -9.65 0.14
C LEU A 137 -13.89 -10.04 -0.32
N GLN A 138 -14.07 -11.25 -0.87
CA GLN A 138 -15.33 -11.80 -1.38
C GLN A 138 -16.02 -10.86 -2.37
N LEU A 139 -15.23 -10.27 -3.26
CA LEU A 139 -15.72 -9.25 -4.18
C LEU A 139 -16.18 -9.90 -5.47
N SER A 140 -17.45 -9.67 -5.81
CA SER A 140 -18.09 -10.19 -7.03
C SER A 140 -17.68 -9.43 -8.30
N ALA A 141 -17.14 -8.22 -8.15
CA ALA A 141 -16.61 -7.41 -9.25
C ALA A 141 -15.12 -7.16 -9.06
N ALA A 142 -14.39 -7.06 -10.18
CA ALA A 142 -12.99 -6.66 -10.15
C ALA A 142 -12.88 -5.20 -9.69
N LEU A 143 -12.10 -4.96 -8.62
CA LEU A 143 -11.88 -3.61 -8.11
C LEU A 143 -10.99 -2.80 -9.04
N ALA A 144 -11.30 -1.50 -9.12
CA ALA A 144 -10.33 -0.54 -9.64
C ALA A 144 -9.06 -0.61 -8.79
N CYS A 145 -7.91 -0.44 -9.44
CA CYS A 145 -6.62 -0.41 -8.77
C CYS A 145 -6.00 0.99 -8.91
N ARG A 146 -5.35 1.45 -7.85
CA ARG A 146 -4.63 2.73 -7.82
C ARG A 146 -3.27 2.55 -7.16
N PHE A 147 -2.27 3.28 -7.63
CA PHE A 147 -0.95 3.32 -7.02
C PHE A 147 -0.73 4.67 -6.36
N ASP A 148 -0.51 4.66 -5.06
CA ASP A 148 -0.27 5.86 -4.25
C ASP A 148 1.14 5.83 -3.66
N VAL A 149 1.62 7.00 -3.24
CA VAL A 149 2.88 7.14 -2.52
C VAL A 149 2.64 7.91 -1.24
N VAL A 150 3.24 7.48 -0.14
CA VAL A 150 3.37 8.29 1.06
C VAL A 150 4.83 8.67 1.24
N LEU A 151 5.10 9.97 1.22
CA LEU A 151 6.39 10.51 1.58
C LEU A 151 6.40 10.78 3.08
N GLU A 152 7.34 10.15 3.76
CA GLU A 152 7.47 10.16 5.20
C GLU A 152 8.80 10.81 5.58
N ASP A 153 8.79 11.67 6.58
CA ASP A 153 9.98 12.29 7.14
C ASP A 153 9.79 12.32 8.66
N ALA A 154 10.82 11.93 9.41
CA ALA A 154 10.77 11.89 10.86
C ALA A 154 10.43 13.25 11.51
N ALA A 155 10.70 14.36 10.82
CA ALA A 155 10.49 15.71 11.33
C ALA A 155 9.12 16.31 11.00
N THR A 156 8.36 15.76 10.03
CA THR A 156 7.14 16.40 9.52
C THR A 156 5.97 15.44 9.38
N THR A 157 4.77 15.98 9.12
CA THR A 157 3.60 15.16 8.82
C THR A 157 3.81 14.45 7.47
N PRO A 158 3.54 13.13 7.37
CA PRO A 158 3.68 12.43 6.11
C PRO A 158 2.78 13.04 5.03
N VAL A 159 3.29 13.12 3.81
CA VAL A 159 2.59 13.66 2.64
C VAL A 159 2.08 12.50 1.80
N TRP A 160 0.76 12.44 1.62
CA TRP A 160 0.11 11.44 0.76
C TRP A 160 -0.11 11.98 -0.64
N ILE A 161 0.37 11.22 -1.64
CA ILE A 161 0.22 11.53 -3.05
C ILE A 161 -0.59 10.42 -3.70
N ARG A 162 -1.82 10.80 -4.06
CA ARG A 162 -2.82 9.95 -4.67
C ARG A 162 -2.54 9.79 -6.17
N GLN A 163 -2.67 8.59 -6.70
CA GLN A 163 -2.46 8.26 -8.11
C GLN A 163 -1.07 8.74 -8.58
N ALA A 164 -0.03 8.33 -7.85
CA ALA A 164 1.34 8.75 -8.10
C ALA A 164 1.86 8.33 -9.49
N PHE A 165 1.33 7.23 -10.02
CA PHE A 165 1.54 6.80 -11.39
C PHE A 165 0.38 5.91 -11.85
N GLU A 166 0.23 5.81 -13.17
CA GLU A 166 -0.74 4.92 -13.79
C GLU A 166 -0.07 3.59 -14.16
N CYS A 167 -0.86 2.51 -14.20
CA CYS A 167 -0.39 1.31 -14.87
C CYS A 167 -0.22 1.66 -16.35
N PRO A 168 0.98 1.53 -16.96
CA PRO A 168 1.16 1.75 -18.38
C PRO A 168 0.14 0.91 -19.14
N SER A 169 -0.57 1.57 -20.05
CA SER A 169 -1.22 0.88 -21.16
C SER A 169 -0.05 0.38 -22.02
N ASP A 170 -0.05 -0.91 -22.35
CA ASP A 170 1.08 -1.62 -22.94
C ASP A 170 1.82 -0.85 -24.05
#